data_AF-A0A349XYG7-F1
#
_entry.id   AF-A0A349XYG7-F1
#
_cell.length_a   1.000
_cell.length_b   1.000
_cell.length_c   1.000
_cell.angle_alpha   90.00
_cell.angle_beta   90.00
_cell.angle_gamma   90.00
#
_symmetry.space_group_name_H-M   'P 1'
#
loop_
_entity.id
_entity.type
_entity.pdbx_description
1 polymer ?
#
loop_
_entity_poly.entity_id
_entity_poly.type
_entity_poly.pdbx_seq_one_letter_code
_entity_poly.pdbx_strand_id
1 'polypeptide(L)'
;MMQFRSKPIDIEAIHYSWDGTDKTSQEIQDDVADFIGRNIVVHGDDKIELEAFGNVHFGAPGDWILKFGSDEFYTCSPSHFSEFYEPVVIAGDTDPAPADAAEHSWFSKAALDVTAERRRQIEAEGWGNVHDDSHTNFELTKAAISYAQAAAISEKDRTREFANKNVPSRWPWSKVWWKPKDRRTDLVRAAALLIAEIERLDRAEARP
;
A
#
# COMPACT_ATOMS: atom_id res chain seq x y z
N MET A 1 -28.94 -2.76 9.16
CA MET A 1 -27.48 -2.83 8.92
C MET A 1 -26.84 -1.90 9.93
N MET A 2 -25.88 -2.37 10.72
CA MET A 2 -25.18 -1.49 11.66
C MET A 2 -24.07 -0.76 10.90
N GLN A 3 -24.04 0.56 11.02
CA GLN A 3 -22.99 1.40 10.47
C GLN A 3 -22.06 1.81 11.62
N PHE A 4 -20.75 1.79 11.34
CA PHE A 4 -19.71 2.20 12.27
C PHE A 4 -18.83 3.23 11.55
N ARG A 5 -18.35 4.24 12.27
CA ARG A 5 -17.31 5.18 11.82
C ARG A 5 -16.06 4.95 12.65
N SER A 6 -14.89 5.17 12.06
CA SER A 6 -13.66 5.30 12.83
C SER A 6 -13.76 6.49 13.78
N LYS A 7 -13.07 6.39 14.92
CA LYS A 7 -12.86 7.55 15.79
C LYS A 7 -11.97 8.55 15.04
N PRO A 8 -12.17 9.87 15.22
CA PRO A 8 -11.23 10.86 14.71
C PRO A 8 -9.86 10.62 15.34
N ILE A 9 -8.82 10.62 14.51
CA ILE A 9 -7.42 10.51 14.92
C ILE A 9 -6.74 11.77 14.38
N ASP A 10 -6.15 12.55 15.27
CA ASP A 10 -5.31 13.68 14.88
C ASP A 10 -3.97 13.14 14.36
N ILE A 11 -3.51 13.69 13.24
CA ILE A 11 -2.24 13.31 12.63
C ILE A 11 -1.32 14.53 12.55
N GLU A 12 -0.02 14.29 12.69
CA GLU A 12 1.00 15.29 12.39
C GLU A 12 1.39 15.18 10.92
N ALA A 13 1.58 16.32 10.25
CA ALA A 13 1.98 16.37 8.85
C ALA A 13 2.87 17.57 8.57
N ILE A 14 3.81 17.42 7.64
CA ILE A 14 4.64 18.51 7.10
C ILE A 14 4.46 18.59 5.58
N HIS A 15 4.32 19.81 5.05
CA HIS A 15 4.19 20.03 3.61
C HIS A 15 5.58 20.09 2.98
N TYR A 16 5.89 19.17 2.07
CA TYR A 16 7.16 19.13 1.36
C TYR A 16 7.09 20.05 0.13
N SER A 17 7.09 21.37 0.37
CA SER A 17 7.03 22.39 -0.68
C SER A 17 7.78 23.64 -0.26
N TRP A 18 8.46 24.27 -1.22
CA TRP A 18 9.06 25.60 -1.08
C TRP A 18 8.33 26.66 -1.91
N ASP A 19 7.33 26.26 -2.69
CA ASP A 19 6.50 27.19 -3.44
C ASP A 19 5.60 27.96 -2.47
N GLY A 20 5.76 29.28 -2.44
CA GLY A 20 4.98 30.17 -1.57
C GLY A 20 5.49 30.28 -0.14
N THR A 21 6.72 29.83 0.15
CA THR A 21 7.39 30.03 1.44
C THR A 21 8.68 30.86 1.27
N ASP A 22 9.20 31.41 2.36
CA ASP A 22 10.50 32.09 2.39
C ASP A 22 11.69 31.11 2.53
N LYS A 23 11.41 29.79 2.52
CA LYS A 23 12.42 28.73 2.72
C LYS A 23 12.87 28.13 1.38
N THR A 24 14.14 27.77 1.30
CA THR A 24 14.75 27.04 0.19
C THR A 24 14.40 25.56 0.23
N SER A 25 14.62 24.84 -0.88
CA SER A 25 14.42 23.38 -0.93
C SER A 25 15.26 22.63 0.10
N GLN A 26 16.50 23.08 0.37
CA GLN A 26 17.36 22.49 1.39
C GLN A 26 16.79 22.69 2.80
N GLU A 27 16.30 23.89 3.12
CA GLU A 27 15.71 24.17 4.44
C GLU A 27 14.43 23.35 4.67
N ILE A 28 13.60 23.15 3.63
CA ILE A 28 12.43 22.28 3.71
C ILE A 28 12.84 20.81 3.84
N GLN A 29 13.91 20.37 3.18
CA GLN A 29 14.48 19.04 3.35
C GLN A 29 15.00 18.81 4.77
N ASP A 30 15.64 19.81 5.37
CA ASP A 30 16.10 19.77 6.76
C ASP A 30 14.90 19.74 7.73
N ASP A 31 13.86 20.55 7.49
CA ASP A 31 12.62 20.50 8.28
C ASP A 31 11.96 19.10 8.22
N VAL A 32 11.97 18.46 7.05
CA VAL A 32 11.46 17.09 6.90
C VAL A 32 12.34 16.11 7.66
N ALA A 33 13.68 16.22 7.58
CA ALA A 33 14.60 15.38 8.33
C ALA A 33 14.37 15.48 9.85
N ASP A 34 14.15 16.71 10.34
CA ASP A 34 13.81 16.98 11.74
C ASP A 34 12.44 16.39 12.11
N PHE A 35 11.43 16.58 11.25
CA PHE A 35 10.09 16.03 11.45
C PHE A 35 10.10 14.50 11.56
N ILE A 36 10.92 13.82 10.74
CA ILE A 36 11.07 12.37 10.78
C ILE A 36 12.07 11.87 11.83
N GLY A 37 12.85 12.77 12.44
CA GLY A 37 13.87 12.44 13.43
C GLY A 37 15.08 11.66 12.88
N ARG A 38 15.32 11.72 11.56
CA ARG A 38 16.44 11.02 10.88
C ARG A 38 16.80 11.69 9.56
N ASN A 39 18.00 11.39 9.07
CA ASN A 39 18.43 11.88 7.76
C ASN A 39 17.53 11.31 6.64
N ILE A 40 17.14 12.17 5.70
CA ILE A 40 16.47 11.76 4.46
C ILE A 40 17.50 11.47 3.36
N VAL A 41 17.11 10.59 2.44
CA VAL A 41 17.84 10.40 1.18
C VAL A 41 17.12 11.19 0.10
N VAL A 42 17.84 12.05 -0.60
CA VAL A 42 17.31 12.86 -1.72
C VAL A 42 17.87 12.33 -3.03
N HIS A 43 17.00 12.07 -3.99
CA HIS A 43 17.32 11.60 -5.34
C HIS A 43 17.12 12.73 -6.34
N GLY A 44 18.16 12.98 -7.15
CA GLY A 44 18.16 14.15 -8.04
C GLY A 44 18.16 15.44 -7.24
N ASP A 45 17.31 16.39 -7.64
CA ASP A 45 17.25 17.72 -7.00
C ASP A 45 16.18 17.80 -5.90
N ASP A 46 15.17 16.92 -5.93
CA ASP A 46 13.92 17.17 -5.19
C ASP A 46 13.12 15.95 -4.72
N LYS A 47 13.49 14.72 -5.09
CA LYS A 47 12.72 13.54 -4.66
C LYS A 47 13.24 12.99 -3.36
N ILE A 48 12.40 12.93 -2.33
CA ILE A 48 12.79 12.39 -1.03
C ILE A 48 12.38 10.93 -0.92
N GLU A 49 13.27 10.13 -0.36
CA GLU A 49 13.05 8.74 -0.04
C GLU A 49 12.71 8.61 1.44
N LEU A 50 11.59 7.96 1.73
CA LEU A 50 11.10 7.66 3.07
C LEU A 50 10.93 6.16 3.23
N GLU A 51 11.66 5.57 4.17
CA GLU A 51 11.48 4.17 4.53
C GLU A 51 10.36 4.03 5.56
N ALA A 52 9.29 3.32 5.17
CA ALA A 52 8.15 3.05 6.04
C ALA A 52 7.84 1.55 5.96
N PHE A 53 7.78 0.87 7.12
CA PHE A 53 7.41 -0.55 7.22
C PHE A 53 8.27 -1.50 6.37
N GLY A 54 9.55 -1.15 6.14
CA GLY A 54 10.47 -1.91 5.29
C GLY A 54 10.21 -1.72 3.79
N ASN A 55 9.44 -0.71 3.39
CA ASN A 55 9.26 -0.27 2.02
C ASN A 55 9.79 1.13 1.83
N VAL A 56 10.19 1.43 0.59
CA VAL A 56 10.71 2.72 0.18
C VAL A 56 9.59 3.51 -0.51
N HIS A 57 9.24 4.66 0.03
CA HIS A 57 8.27 5.61 -0.52
C HIS A 57 9.00 6.83 -1.07
N PHE A 58 8.54 7.37 -2.20
CA PHE A 58 9.14 8.56 -2.79
C PHE A 58 8.15 9.73 -2.72
N GLY A 59 8.58 10.82 -2.10
CA GLY A 59 7.86 12.09 -2.07
C GLY A 59 8.42 13.05 -3.11
N ALA A 60 7.55 13.81 -3.75
CA ALA A 60 7.91 14.87 -4.67
C ALA A 60 7.46 16.23 -4.12
N PRO A 61 8.00 17.35 -4.64
CA PRO A 61 7.58 18.68 -4.22
C PRO A 61 6.08 18.87 -4.38
N GLY A 62 5.45 19.40 -3.33
CA GLY A 62 4.01 19.55 -3.19
C GLY A 62 3.36 18.45 -2.34
N ASP A 63 3.97 17.28 -2.18
CA ASP A 63 3.43 16.21 -1.34
C ASP A 63 3.44 16.58 0.15
N TRP A 64 2.59 15.90 0.91
CA TRP A 64 2.57 15.95 2.38
C TRP A 64 3.28 14.73 2.95
N ILE A 65 4.09 14.93 3.98
CA ILE A 65 4.68 13.84 4.77
C ILE A 65 3.89 13.72 6.06
N LEU A 66 3.19 12.59 6.21
CA LEU A 66 2.32 12.29 7.34
C LEU A 66 3.05 11.43 8.35
N LYS A 67 2.85 11.70 9.64
CA LYS A 67 3.34 10.87 10.74
C LYS A 67 2.18 10.16 11.41
N PHE A 68 2.28 8.84 11.48
CA PHE A 68 1.37 7.97 12.22
C PHE A 68 2.15 7.32 13.36
N GLY A 69 1.70 7.52 14.61
CA GLY A 69 2.45 7.02 15.77
C GLY A 69 3.84 7.66 15.91
N SER A 70 4.76 6.97 16.59
CA SER A 70 6.04 7.57 16.98
C SER A 70 7.11 7.58 15.87
N ASP A 71 7.04 6.66 14.90
CA ASP A 71 8.13 6.45 13.91
C ASP A 71 7.63 5.92 12.55
N GLU A 72 6.37 6.19 12.20
CA GLU A 72 5.80 5.75 10.91
C GLU A 72 5.47 6.95 10.04
N PHE A 73 6.07 7.03 8.85
CA PHE A 73 5.97 8.20 7.97
C PHE A 73 5.53 7.83 6.56
N TYR A 74 4.70 8.64 5.93
CA TYR A 74 4.18 8.37 4.59
C TYR A 74 4.09 9.62 3.73
N THR A 75 4.30 9.43 2.44
CA THR A 75 4.07 10.44 1.41
C THR A 75 2.60 10.43 1.00
N CYS A 76 1.98 11.60 0.91
CA CYS A 76 0.59 11.80 0.56
C CYS A 76 0.45 12.91 -0.48
N SER A 77 -0.18 12.62 -1.62
CA SER A 77 -0.40 13.62 -2.67
C SER A 77 -1.28 14.77 -2.16
N PRO A 78 -1.13 16.00 -2.69
CA PRO A 78 -1.96 17.15 -2.31
C PRO A 78 -3.46 16.88 -2.35
N SER A 79 -3.94 16.21 -3.41
CA SER A 79 -5.37 15.93 -3.62
C SER A 79 -5.90 14.98 -2.55
N HIS A 80 -5.19 13.88 -2.28
CA HIS A 80 -5.55 12.94 -1.22
C HIS A 80 -5.52 13.61 0.15
N PHE A 81 -4.51 14.46 0.41
CA PHE A 81 -4.43 15.17 1.67
C PHE A 81 -5.65 16.08 1.88
N SER A 82 -6.02 16.87 0.87
CA SER A 82 -7.17 17.79 0.95
C SER A 82 -8.53 17.10 1.04
N GLU A 83 -8.65 15.87 0.54
CA GLU A 83 -9.89 15.11 0.55
C GLU A 83 -10.17 14.48 1.92
N PHE A 84 -9.13 14.01 2.61
CA PHE A 84 -9.28 13.18 3.80
C PHE A 84 -8.85 13.86 5.11
N TYR A 85 -8.15 15.00 5.04
CA TYR A 85 -7.62 15.68 6.22
C TYR A 85 -8.03 17.16 6.27
N GLU A 86 -8.40 17.59 7.47
CA GLU A 86 -8.73 18.98 7.78
C GLU A 86 -7.86 19.46 8.95
N PRO A 87 -7.48 20.76 8.98
CA PRO A 87 -6.70 21.30 10.09
C PRO A 87 -7.52 21.24 11.38
N VAL A 88 -6.90 20.70 12.44
CA VAL A 88 -7.50 20.71 13.77
C VAL A 88 -7.46 22.15 14.29
N VAL A 89 -8.63 22.76 14.48
CA VAL A 89 -8.75 24.07 15.11
C VAL A 89 -8.65 23.88 16.62
N ILE A 90 -7.44 23.94 17.17
CA ILE A 90 -7.21 23.83 18.62
C ILE A 90 -7.58 25.17 19.28
N ALA A 91 -8.79 25.25 19.82
CA ALA A 91 -9.21 26.35 20.68
C ALA A 91 -8.63 26.19 22.08
N GLY A 92 -7.35 26.56 22.26
CA GLY A 92 -6.69 26.71 23.57
C GLY A 92 -6.45 25.40 24.34
N ASP A 93 -5.17 25.01 24.45
CA ASP A 93 -4.59 24.03 25.38
C ASP A 93 -5.52 23.43 26.45
N THR A 94 -5.91 22.17 26.29
CA THR A 94 -6.17 21.26 27.41
C THR A 94 -5.79 19.81 27.05
N ASP A 95 -4.77 19.31 27.74
CA ASP A 95 -4.26 17.92 27.98
C ASP A 95 -4.37 16.82 26.89
N PRO A 96 -3.28 16.04 26.66
CA PRO A 96 -3.28 14.98 25.65
C PRO A 96 -4.17 13.81 26.08
N ALA A 97 -4.99 13.33 25.15
CA ALA A 97 -5.77 12.11 25.29
C ALA A 97 -4.86 10.89 25.57
N PRO A 98 -5.33 9.89 26.34
CA PRO A 98 -4.48 8.82 26.85
C PRO A 98 -3.97 7.86 25.77
N ALA A 99 -2.77 7.34 26.02
CA ALA A 99 -1.88 6.58 25.14
C ALA A 99 -2.34 5.17 24.67
N ASP A 100 -3.65 4.94 24.49
CA ASP A 100 -4.20 3.65 24.03
C ASP A 100 -4.93 3.74 22.67
N ALA A 101 -4.59 4.75 21.84
CA ALA A 101 -5.17 4.95 20.50
C ALA A 101 -4.40 4.25 19.35
N ALA A 102 -3.38 3.44 19.66
CA ALA A 102 -2.76 2.58 18.67
C ALA A 102 -3.54 1.27 18.61
N GLU A 103 -4.39 1.10 17.59
CA GLU A 103 -4.64 -0.14 16.85
C GLU A 103 -5.93 0.06 16.04
N HIS A 104 -5.77 0.46 14.78
CA HIS A 104 -6.52 0.06 13.57
C HIS A 104 -6.03 1.00 12.45
N SER A 105 -4.76 0.85 12.08
CA SER A 105 -4.21 1.54 10.91
C SER A 105 -4.86 0.95 9.66
N TRP A 106 -5.52 1.80 8.87
CA TRP A 106 -6.02 1.46 7.53
C TRP A 106 -4.88 1.04 6.58
N PHE A 107 -3.63 1.35 6.96
CA PHE A 107 -2.38 0.98 6.28
C PHE A 107 -1.61 -0.10 7.04
N SER A 108 -2.29 -1.14 7.51
CA SER A 108 -1.60 -2.31 8.07
C SER A 108 -0.52 -2.81 7.10
N LYS A 109 0.56 -3.42 7.63
CA LYS A 109 1.58 -4.08 6.80
C LYS A 109 0.96 -5.00 5.74
N ALA A 110 -0.18 -5.63 6.07
CA ALA A 110 -0.89 -6.49 5.13
C ALA A 110 -1.43 -5.74 3.91
N ALA A 111 -2.07 -4.59 4.11
CA ALA A 111 -2.61 -3.77 3.02
C ALA A 111 -1.48 -3.21 2.12
N LEU A 112 -0.37 -2.79 2.74
CA LEU A 112 0.80 -2.28 2.02
C LEU A 112 1.46 -3.37 1.16
N ASP A 113 1.71 -4.55 1.72
CA ASP A 113 2.32 -5.66 0.98
C ASP A 113 1.48 -6.07 -0.24
N VAL A 114 0.14 -6.00 -0.13
CA VAL A 114 -0.78 -6.31 -1.24
C VAL A 114 -0.69 -5.26 -2.35
N THR A 115 -0.64 -3.98 -1.99
CA THR A 115 -0.49 -2.88 -2.95
C THR A 115 0.88 -2.94 -3.64
N ALA A 116 1.94 -3.26 -2.90
CA ALA A 116 3.28 -3.45 -3.44
C ALA A 116 3.36 -4.63 -4.42
N GLU A 117 2.74 -5.77 -4.10
CA GLU A 117 2.69 -6.91 -5.03
C GLU A 117 1.88 -6.57 -6.29
N ARG A 118 0.77 -5.83 -6.17
CA ARG A 118 0.00 -5.37 -7.33
C ARG A 118 0.85 -4.49 -8.26
N ARG A 119 1.59 -3.54 -7.69
CA ARG A 119 2.55 -2.71 -8.42
C ARG A 119 3.63 -3.55 -9.11
N ARG A 120 4.23 -4.52 -8.40
CA ARG A 120 5.24 -5.43 -8.97
C ARG A 120 4.70 -6.22 -10.16
N GLN A 121 3.45 -6.71 -10.11
CA GLN A 121 2.82 -7.40 -11.24
C GLN A 121 2.73 -6.49 -12.48
N ILE A 122 2.39 -5.22 -12.29
CA ILE A 122 2.32 -4.24 -13.39
C ILE A 122 3.72 -3.93 -13.93
N GLU A 123 4.66 -3.55 -13.05
CA GLU A 123 5.97 -3.01 -13.45
C GLU A 123 6.95 -4.10 -13.90
N ALA A 124 7.02 -5.22 -13.18
CA ALA A 124 8.00 -6.27 -13.45
C ALA A 124 7.50 -7.31 -14.46
N GLU A 125 6.20 -7.64 -14.44
CA GLU A 125 5.63 -8.66 -15.32
C GLU A 125 4.86 -8.07 -16.52
N GLY A 126 4.60 -6.76 -16.52
CA GLY A 126 3.81 -6.10 -17.56
C GLY A 126 2.31 -6.38 -17.47
N TRP A 127 1.81 -6.88 -16.33
CA TRP A 127 0.39 -7.21 -16.11
C TRP A 127 -0.43 -5.97 -15.76
N GLY A 128 -0.44 -5.00 -16.68
CA GLY A 128 -1.23 -3.78 -16.55
C GLY A 128 -2.67 -3.94 -17.06
N ASN A 129 -3.40 -2.82 -17.13
CA ASN A 129 -4.84 -2.80 -17.46
C ASN A 129 -5.21 -3.60 -18.73
N VAL A 130 -4.44 -3.44 -19.81
CA VAL A 130 -4.71 -4.14 -21.09
C VAL A 130 -4.56 -5.67 -20.94
N HIS A 131 -3.58 -6.12 -20.17
CA HIS A 131 -3.41 -7.54 -19.88
C HIS A 131 -4.61 -8.05 -19.08
N ASP A 132 -4.98 -7.36 -18.00
CA ASP A 132 -6.04 -7.79 -17.11
C ASP A 132 -7.40 -7.80 -17.80
N ASP A 133 -7.68 -6.80 -18.63
CA ASP A 133 -8.91 -6.70 -19.44
C ASP A 133 -9.08 -7.87 -20.43
N SER A 134 -8.01 -8.58 -20.78
CA SER A 134 -8.08 -9.77 -21.63
C SER A 134 -8.55 -11.04 -20.90
N HIS A 135 -8.51 -11.04 -19.55
CA HIS A 135 -8.89 -12.17 -18.70
C HIS A 135 -10.36 -12.10 -18.28
N THR A 136 -11.25 -12.50 -19.19
CA THR A 136 -12.71 -12.37 -19.01
C THR A 136 -13.42 -13.65 -18.54
N ASN A 137 -12.70 -14.77 -18.40
CA ASN A 137 -13.23 -16.06 -17.95
C ASN A 137 -12.77 -16.38 -16.52
N PHE A 138 -12.81 -15.36 -15.66
CA PHE A 138 -12.49 -15.43 -14.23
C PHE A 138 -11.04 -15.88 -13.95
N GLU A 139 -10.11 -15.72 -14.88
CA GLU A 139 -8.74 -16.20 -14.70
C GLU A 139 -8.05 -15.53 -13.50
N LEU A 140 -8.16 -14.22 -13.34
CA LEU A 140 -7.57 -13.51 -12.20
C LEU A 140 -8.13 -14.05 -10.86
N THR A 141 -9.44 -14.23 -10.75
CA THR A 141 -10.08 -14.84 -9.56
C THR A 141 -9.64 -16.29 -9.33
N LYS A 142 -9.58 -17.10 -10.39
CA LYS A 142 -9.15 -18.50 -10.33
C LYS A 142 -7.70 -18.63 -9.86
N ALA A 143 -6.82 -17.75 -10.33
CA ALA A 143 -5.45 -17.66 -9.88
C ALA A 143 -5.36 -17.24 -8.40
N ALA A 144 -6.15 -16.25 -7.98
CA ALA A 144 -6.23 -15.83 -6.58
C ALA A 144 -6.68 -16.96 -5.65
N ILE A 145 -7.75 -17.68 -6.02
CA ILE A 145 -8.23 -18.86 -5.28
C ILE A 145 -7.14 -19.92 -5.17
N SER A 146 -6.36 -20.14 -6.22
CA SER A 146 -5.29 -21.16 -6.23
C SER A 146 -4.19 -20.83 -5.21
N TYR A 147 -3.76 -19.57 -5.14
CA TYR A 147 -2.82 -19.11 -4.11
C TYR A 147 -3.41 -19.17 -2.70
N ALA A 148 -4.65 -18.72 -2.52
CA ALA A 148 -5.34 -18.79 -1.22
C ALA A 148 -5.52 -20.25 -0.74
N GLN A 149 -5.87 -21.17 -1.65
CA GLN A 149 -5.98 -22.60 -1.36
C GLN A 149 -4.64 -23.20 -0.96
N ALA A 150 -3.56 -22.85 -1.66
CA ALA A 150 -2.21 -23.27 -1.26
C ALA A 150 -1.89 -22.77 0.15
N ALA A 151 -2.28 -21.54 0.51
CA ALA A 151 -2.09 -20.97 1.84
C ALA A 151 -3.00 -21.56 2.92
N ALA A 152 -4.04 -22.30 2.56
CA ALA A 152 -5.05 -22.84 3.48
C ALA A 152 -4.80 -24.29 3.94
N ILE A 153 -3.73 -24.96 3.47
CA ILE A 153 -3.38 -26.33 3.88
C ILE A 153 -2.26 -26.33 4.94
N SER A 154 -1.98 -27.50 5.54
CA SER A 154 -0.91 -27.62 6.54
C SER A 154 0.48 -27.39 5.92
N GLU A 155 1.46 -26.98 6.72
CA GLU A 155 2.83 -26.74 6.21
C GLU A 155 3.48 -28.02 5.63
N LYS A 156 3.15 -29.17 6.23
CA LYS A 156 3.55 -30.50 5.72
C LYS A 156 2.95 -30.76 4.34
N ASP A 157 1.66 -30.45 4.15
CA ASP A 157 1.01 -30.61 2.85
C ASP A 157 1.58 -29.63 1.82
N ARG A 158 1.80 -28.36 2.17
CA ARG A 158 2.47 -27.38 1.28
C ARG A 158 3.82 -27.89 0.80
N THR A 159 4.63 -28.40 1.72
CA THR A 159 5.95 -28.96 1.41
C THR A 159 5.84 -30.11 0.40
N ARG A 160 4.88 -31.01 0.60
CA ARG A 160 4.61 -32.12 -0.32
C ARG A 160 4.13 -31.64 -1.69
N GLU A 161 3.17 -30.72 -1.74
CA GLU A 161 2.65 -30.16 -2.99
C GLU A 161 3.75 -29.48 -3.81
N PHE A 162 4.65 -28.74 -3.15
CA PHE A 162 5.76 -28.05 -3.81
C PHE A 162 6.82 -29.00 -4.33
N ALA A 163 7.20 -30.02 -3.54
CA ALA A 163 8.13 -31.05 -3.96
C ALA A 163 7.60 -31.80 -5.20
N ASN A 164 6.29 -32.05 -5.25
CA ASN A 164 5.64 -32.72 -6.37
C ASN A 164 5.31 -31.78 -7.54
N LYS A 165 5.57 -30.47 -7.41
CA LYS A 165 5.21 -29.43 -8.39
C LYS A 165 3.73 -29.49 -8.79
N ASN A 166 2.87 -29.81 -7.82
CA ASN A 166 1.44 -29.91 -8.04
C ASN A 166 0.85 -28.51 -8.26
N VAL A 167 -0.03 -28.42 -9.25
CA VAL A 167 -0.75 -27.20 -9.61
C VAL A 167 -2.22 -27.37 -9.22
N PRO A 168 -2.82 -26.42 -8.49
CA PRO A 168 -4.25 -26.48 -8.19
C PRO A 168 -5.10 -26.60 -9.45
N SER A 169 -6.16 -27.39 -9.42
CA SER A 169 -7.03 -27.64 -10.58
C SER A 169 -7.71 -26.38 -11.13
N ARG A 170 -7.87 -25.36 -10.29
CA ARG A 170 -8.43 -24.06 -10.68
C ARG A 170 -7.41 -23.12 -11.31
N TRP A 171 -6.11 -23.43 -11.26
CA TRP A 171 -5.09 -22.55 -11.84
C TRP A 171 -5.34 -22.38 -13.35
N PRO A 172 -5.50 -21.14 -13.84
CA PRO A 172 -6.01 -20.91 -15.20
C PRO A 172 -4.92 -20.90 -16.28
N TRP A 173 -3.65 -20.86 -15.89
CA TRP A 173 -2.53 -20.65 -16.80
C TRP A 173 -1.58 -21.85 -16.83
N SER A 174 -0.56 -21.78 -17.68
CA SER A 174 0.47 -22.82 -17.74
C SER A 174 1.13 -23.05 -16.38
N LYS A 175 1.49 -24.31 -16.10
CA LYS A 175 2.16 -24.73 -14.86
C LYS A 175 3.45 -23.98 -14.56
N VAL A 176 4.13 -23.44 -15.58
CA VAL A 176 5.39 -22.70 -15.40
C VAL A 176 5.19 -21.36 -14.69
N TRP A 177 3.95 -20.84 -14.70
CA TRP A 177 3.56 -19.61 -14.01
C TRP A 177 3.07 -19.87 -12.58
N TRP A 178 2.85 -21.13 -12.21
CA TRP A 178 2.54 -21.50 -10.84
C TRP A 178 3.82 -21.50 -10.00
N LYS A 179 4.01 -20.46 -9.20
CA LYS A 179 5.23 -20.22 -8.40
C LYS A 179 4.90 -19.96 -6.93
N PRO A 180 4.22 -20.87 -6.22
CA PRO A 180 3.87 -20.65 -4.82
C PRO A 180 5.13 -20.54 -3.94
N LYS A 181 5.02 -19.79 -2.83
CA LYS A 181 6.15 -19.51 -1.92
C LYS A 181 5.78 -19.91 -0.49
N ASP A 182 5.72 -18.97 0.44
CA ASP A 182 5.25 -19.21 1.80
C ASP A 182 3.79 -18.77 1.96
N ARG A 183 3.17 -19.18 3.07
CA ARG A 183 1.75 -18.94 3.33
C ARG A 183 1.38 -17.46 3.24
N ARG A 184 2.22 -16.58 3.81
CA ARG A 184 1.95 -15.15 3.86
C ARG A 184 2.10 -14.54 2.46
N THR A 185 3.16 -14.85 1.73
CA THR A 185 3.39 -14.35 0.36
C THR A 185 2.29 -14.81 -0.60
N ASP A 186 1.84 -16.07 -0.50
CA ASP A 186 0.76 -16.56 -1.36
C ASP A 186 -0.56 -15.81 -1.09
N LEU A 187 -0.86 -15.48 0.17
CA LEU A 187 -2.04 -14.65 0.50
C LEU A 187 -1.91 -13.22 -0.04
N VAL A 188 -0.71 -12.61 0.01
CA VAL A 188 -0.45 -11.29 -0.60
C VAL A 188 -0.77 -11.34 -2.10
N ARG A 189 -0.24 -12.35 -2.81
CA ARG A 189 -0.48 -12.52 -4.25
C ARG A 189 -1.94 -12.77 -4.57
N ALA A 190 -2.62 -13.59 -3.77
CA ALA A 190 -4.05 -13.84 -3.91
C ALA A 190 -4.84 -12.53 -3.81
N ALA A 191 -4.57 -11.71 -2.80
CA ALA A 191 -5.24 -10.42 -2.62
C ALA A 191 -4.90 -9.43 -3.74
N ALA A 192 -3.65 -9.36 -4.20
CA ALA A 192 -3.26 -8.50 -5.32
C ALA A 192 -3.97 -8.90 -6.63
N LEU A 193 -4.15 -10.20 -6.88
CA LEU A 193 -4.92 -10.70 -8.03
C LEU A 193 -6.43 -10.40 -7.90
N LEU A 194 -6.98 -10.36 -6.68
CA LEU A 194 -8.36 -9.93 -6.46
C LEU A 194 -8.54 -8.44 -6.73
N ILE A 195 -7.58 -7.60 -6.30
CA ILE A 195 -7.57 -6.17 -6.66
C ILE A 195 -7.53 -6.01 -8.18
N ALA A 196 -6.65 -6.75 -8.87
CA ALA A 196 -6.57 -6.72 -10.34
C ALA A 196 -7.92 -7.04 -11.02
N GLU A 197 -8.64 -8.05 -10.52
CA GLU A 197 -9.97 -8.40 -11.04
C GLU A 197 -11.02 -7.33 -10.74
N ILE A 198 -11.01 -6.75 -9.54
CA ILE A 198 -11.93 -5.65 -9.18
C ILE A 198 -11.68 -4.45 -10.08
N GLU A 199 -10.42 -4.03 -10.25
CA GLU A 199 -10.05 -2.94 -11.15
C GLU A 199 -10.49 -3.21 -12.60
N ARG A 200 -10.42 -4.47 -13.05
CA ARG A 200 -10.90 -4.89 -14.38
C ARG A 200 -12.42 -4.76 -14.50
N LEU A 201 -13.16 -5.14 -13.45
CA LEU A 201 -14.62 -5.01 -13.39
C LEU A 201 -15.04 -3.53 -13.37
N ASP A 202 -14.39 -2.71 -12.53
CA ASP A 202 -14.65 -1.27 -12.44
C ASP A 202 -14.43 -0.57 -13.80
N ARG A 203 -13.33 -0.93 -14.51
CA ARG A 203 -13.09 -0.44 -15.87
C ARG A 203 -14.13 -0.92 -16.88
N ALA A 204 -14.64 -2.15 -16.73
CA ALA A 204 -15.67 -2.67 -17.61
C ALA A 204 -17.01 -1.97 -17.41
N GLU A 205 -17.36 -1.64 -16.16
CA GLU A 205 -18.57 -0.88 -15.81
C GLU A 205 -18.49 0.58 -16.27
N ALA A 206 -17.30 1.19 -16.24
CA ALA A 206 -17.08 2.56 -16.71
C ALA A 206 -17.07 2.73 -18.25
N ARG A 207 -17.13 1.63 -19.03
CA ARG A 207 -17.23 1.70 -20.50
C ARG A 207 -18.69 1.96 -20.92
N PRO A 208 -18.96 3.00 -21.73
CA PRO A 208 -20.31 3.34 -22.17
C PRO A 208 -20.95 2.31 -23.10
#